data_AF-A0A8J6NLN9-F1
#
_entry.id   AF-A0A8J6NLN9-F1
#
_cell.length_a   1.000
_cell.length_b   1.000
_cell.length_c   1.000
_cell.angle_alpha   90.00
_cell.angle_beta   90.00
_cell.angle_gamma   90.00
#
_symmetry.space_group_name_H-M   'P 1'
#
loop_
_entity.id
_entity.type
_entity.pdbx_description
1 polymer ?
#
loop_
_entity_poly.entity_id
_entity_poly.type
_entity_poly.pdbx_seq_one_letter_code
_entity_poly.pdbx_strand_id
1 'polypeptide(L)'
;MTGFEIYEDKHELEKMLTRLRQQGFLREYEINMKKKDGQIAPFNISISILKDKDNNNIGSVCVTRDLSERKQAEKERIRHEKLQGVLEIAGAVCHEMNQPLMAISGYTELILMDLPKKDPLRERMAKIKEQTDRLGTITRKLTSITRYETKDYLKGKIIDIDKAGK
;
A
#
# COMPACT_ATOMS: atom_id res chain seq x y z
N MET A 1 -15.73 -20.79 -28.61
CA MET A 1 -15.13 -20.78 -27.27
C MET A 1 -15.71 -21.91 -26.47
N THR A 2 -14.95 -22.97 -26.25
CA THR A 2 -15.28 -23.92 -25.17
C THR A 2 -15.22 -23.16 -23.84
N GLY A 3 -16.09 -23.49 -22.88
CA GLY A 3 -16.15 -22.80 -21.58
C GLY A 3 -14.85 -22.88 -20.74
N PHE A 4 -13.83 -23.59 -21.22
CA PHE A 4 -12.52 -23.77 -20.59
C PHE A 4 -11.42 -22.82 -21.12
N GLU A 5 -11.67 -22.12 -22.24
CA GLU A 5 -10.72 -21.13 -22.80
C GLU A 5 -10.64 -19.83 -21.98
N ILE A 6 -11.57 -19.64 -21.05
CA ILE A 6 -11.65 -18.47 -20.16
C ILE A 6 -10.72 -18.58 -18.94
N TYR A 7 -10.06 -19.71 -18.70
CA TYR A 7 -9.14 -19.86 -17.57
C TYR A 7 -7.72 -19.47 -18.00
N GLU A 8 -7.07 -18.59 -17.22
CA GLU A 8 -5.71 -18.14 -17.50
C GLU A 8 -4.70 -19.29 -17.38
N ASP A 9 -4.80 -20.05 -16.29
CA ASP A 9 -3.88 -21.13 -15.94
C ASP A 9 -4.57 -22.49 -16.08
N LYS A 10 -4.08 -23.29 -17.04
CA LYS A 10 -4.59 -24.65 -17.29
C LYS A 10 -4.32 -25.61 -16.13
N HIS A 11 -3.22 -25.42 -15.41
CA HIS A 11 -2.88 -26.27 -14.27
C HIS A 11 -3.82 -26.01 -13.08
N GLU A 12 -4.16 -24.74 -12.82
CA GLU A 12 -5.18 -24.39 -11.83
C GLU A 12 -6.56 -24.91 -12.21
N LEU A 13 -6.92 -24.86 -13.50
CA LEU A 13 -8.15 -25.48 -14.00
C LEU A 13 -8.17 -27.00 -13.74
N GLU A 14 -7.09 -27.72 -14.00
CA GLU A 14 -6.99 -29.16 -13.73
C GLU A 14 -7.14 -29.48 -12.24
N LYS A 15 -6.52 -28.69 -11.34
CA LYS A 15 -6.70 -28.83 -9.89
C LYS A 15 -8.15 -28.62 -9.48
N MET A 16 -8.78 -27.56 -10.00
CA MET A 16 -10.17 -27.24 -9.73
C MET A 16 -11.11 -28.37 -10.16
N LEU A 17 -10.94 -28.89 -11.38
CA LEU A 17 -11.72 -29.99 -11.93
C LEU A 17 -11.50 -31.29 -11.15
N THR A 18 -10.26 -31.56 -10.72
CA THR A 18 -9.93 -32.73 -9.91
C THR A 18 -10.66 -32.68 -8.57
N ARG A 19 -10.64 -31.54 -7.88
CA ARG A 19 -11.39 -31.34 -6.63
C ARG A 19 -12.88 -31.50 -6.82
N LEU A 20 -13.44 -30.90 -7.87
CA LEU A 20 -14.87 -31.02 -8.18
C LEU A 20 -15.29 -32.48 -8.42
N ARG A 21 -14.47 -33.27 -9.13
CA ARG A 21 -14.74 -34.70 -9.36
C ARG A 21 -14.64 -35.53 -8.08
N GLN A 22 -13.68 -35.21 -7.21
CA GLN A 22 -13.49 -35.93 -5.94
C GLN A 22 -14.60 -35.64 -4.92
N GLN A 23 -15.03 -34.38 -4.82
CA GLN A 23 -15.95 -33.94 -3.76
C GLN A 23 -17.41 -33.80 -4.23
N GLY A 24 -17.66 -33.80 -5.53
CA GLY A 24 -19.00 -33.54 -6.10
C GLY A 24 -19.41 -32.06 -6.09
N PHE A 25 -18.65 -31.21 -5.41
CA PHE A 25 -18.88 -29.77 -5.33
C PHE A 25 -17.56 -29.02 -5.12
N LEU A 26 -17.61 -27.71 -5.30
CA LEU A 26 -16.57 -26.73 -5.06
C LEU A 26 -17.23 -25.49 -4.45
N ARG A 27 -16.69 -24.96 -3.36
CA ARG A 27 -17.20 -23.74 -2.73
C ARG A 27 -16.11 -22.69 -2.69
N GLU A 28 -16.49 -21.48 -3.05
CA GLU A 28 -15.68 -20.27 -2.92
C GLU A 28 -14.25 -20.40 -3.46
N TYR A 29 -14.05 -21.14 -4.56
CA TYR A 29 -12.73 -21.31 -5.14
C TYR A 29 -12.32 -20.07 -5.92
N GLU A 30 -11.20 -19.47 -5.56
CA GLU A 30 -10.68 -18.32 -6.28
C GLU A 30 -9.82 -18.77 -7.46
N ILE A 31 -10.10 -18.23 -8.65
CA ILE A 31 -9.33 -18.51 -9.87
C ILE A 31 -9.33 -17.29 -10.77
N ASN A 32 -8.23 -17.09 -11.52
CA ASN A 32 -8.17 -16.05 -12.53
C ASN A 32 -8.81 -16.51 -13.83
N MET A 33 -9.67 -15.65 -14.38
CA MET A 33 -10.33 -15.90 -15.65
C MET A 33 -10.25 -14.68 -16.55
N LYS A 34 -10.30 -14.94 -17.86
CA LYS A 34 -10.34 -13.95 -18.92
C LYS A 34 -11.77 -13.45 -19.11
N LYS A 35 -11.96 -12.15 -18.93
CA LYS A 35 -13.18 -11.42 -19.27
C LYS A 35 -13.39 -11.37 -20.78
N LYS A 36 -14.58 -10.95 -21.22
CA LYS A 36 -14.95 -10.84 -22.64
C LYS A 36 -14.03 -9.88 -23.41
N ASP A 37 -13.55 -8.82 -22.76
CA ASP A 37 -12.60 -7.84 -23.30
C ASP A 37 -11.15 -8.33 -23.35
N GLY A 38 -10.89 -9.54 -22.85
CA GLY A 38 -9.56 -10.13 -22.76
C GLY A 38 -8.80 -9.82 -21.47
N GLN A 39 -9.33 -8.96 -20.59
CA GLN A 39 -8.73 -8.65 -19.29
C GLN A 39 -8.78 -9.87 -18.37
N ILE A 40 -7.69 -10.11 -17.63
CA ILE A 40 -7.64 -11.17 -16.62
C ILE A 40 -8.11 -10.59 -15.29
N ALA A 41 -9.03 -11.28 -14.63
CA ALA A 41 -9.61 -10.86 -13.37
C ALA A 41 -9.79 -12.05 -12.41
N PRO A 42 -9.73 -11.80 -11.09
CA PRO A 42 -9.99 -12.82 -10.09
C PRO A 42 -11.50 -13.07 -9.98
N PHE A 43 -11.90 -14.34 -10.03
CA PHE A 43 -13.26 -14.78 -9.82
C PHE A 43 -13.35 -15.76 -8.67
N ASN A 44 -14.46 -15.69 -7.95
CA ASN A 44 -14.86 -16.71 -7.00
C ASN A 44 -15.88 -17.64 -7.66
N ILE A 45 -15.59 -18.93 -7.69
CA ILE A 45 -16.42 -19.95 -8.34
C ILE A 45 -16.90 -20.96 -7.30
N SER A 46 -18.20 -21.20 -7.30
CA SER A 46 -18.82 -22.32 -6.59
C SER A 46 -19.55 -23.21 -7.60
N ILE A 47 -19.25 -24.51 -7.59
CA ILE A 47 -19.84 -25.49 -8.52
C ILE A 47 -20.45 -26.62 -7.70
N SER A 48 -21.64 -27.08 -8.07
CA SER A 48 -22.22 -28.33 -7.55
C SER A 48 -22.62 -29.22 -8.70
N ILE A 49 -22.20 -30.48 -8.68
CA ILE A 49 -22.69 -31.49 -9.63
C ILE A 49 -24.14 -31.81 -9.26
N LEU A 50 -25.02 -31.79 -10.25
CA LEU A 50 -26.40 -32.21 -10.13
C LEU A 50 -26.48 -33.70 -10.44
N LYS A 51 -27.21 -34.43 -9.60
CA LYS A 51 -27.45 -35.86 -9.78
C LYS A 51 -28.94 -36.16 -9.81
N ASP A 52 -29.33 -37.16 -10.59
CA ASP A 52 -30.69 -37.69 -10.56
C ASP A 52 -30.92 -38.60 -9.33
N LYS A 53 -32.11 -39.21 -9.26
CA LYS A 53 -32.49 -40.15 -8.19
C LYS A 53 -31.65 -41.42 -8.17
N ASP A 54 -31.06 -41.79 -9.31
CA ASP A 54 -30.23 -42.97 -9.49
C ASP A 54 -28.73 -42.65 -9.32
N ASN A 55 -28.41 -41.45 -8.80
CA ASN A 55 -27.06 -40.95 -8.55
C ASN A 55 -26.21 -40.77 -9.83
N ASN A 56 -26.84 -40.70 -11.00
CA ASN A 56 -26.17 -40.36 -12.25
C ASN A 56 -25.95 -38.84 -12.34
N ASN A 57 -24.79 -38.44 -12.87
CA ASN A 57 -24.50 -37.02 -13.10
C ASN A 57 -25.35 -36.48 -14.26
N ILE A 58 -26.27 -35.56 -13.97
CA ILE A 58 -27.17 -34.96 -14.95
C ILE A 58 -26.79 -33.52 -15.33
N GLY A 59 -25.82 -32.92 -14.64
CA GLY A 59 -25.30 -31.60 -14.97
C GLY A 59 -24.51 -30.97 -13.84
N SER A 60 -24.36 -29.65 -13.88
CA SER A 60 -23.79 -28.86 -12.79
C SER A 60 -24.41 -27.48 -12.72
N VAL A 61 -24.44 -26.92 -11.52
CA VAL A 61 -24.73 -25.50 -11.29
C VAL A 61 -23.42 -24.82 -10.94
N CYS A 62 -23.13 -23.71 -11.62
CA CYS A 62 -21.97 -22.88 -11.36
C CYS A 62 -22.43 -21.47 -11.01
N VAL A 63 -21.93 -20.94 -9.90
CA VAL A 63 -22.08 -19.54 -9.52
C VAL A 63 -20.69 -18.92 -9.54
N THR A 64 -20.55 -17.86 -10.33
CA THR A 64 -19.29 -17.15 -10.53
C THR A 64 -19.47 -15.69 -10.13
N ARG A 65 -18.57 -15.17 -9.30
CA ARG A 65 -18.57 -13.77 -8.84
C ARG A 65 -17.24 -13.12 -9.19
N ASP A 66 -17.28 -12.01 -9.94
CA ASP A 66 -16.10 -11.17 -10.19
C ASP A 66 -15.64 -10.52 -8.87
N LEU A 67 -14.36 -10.68 -8.52
CA LEU A 67 -13.77 -10.10 -7.31
C LEU A 67 -12.98 -8.82 -7.58
N SER A 68 -12.94 -8.33 -8.82
CA SER A 68 -12.11 -7.18 -9.23
C SER A 68 -12.37 -5.94 -8.36
N GLU A 69 -13.63 -5.51 -8.29
CA GLU A 69 -14.03 -4.32 -7.54
C GLU A 69 -13.77 -4.48 -6.05
N ARG A 70 -14.11 -5.65 -5.48
CA ARG A 70 -13.89 -5.95 -4.06
C ARG A 70 -12.40 -5.90 -3.71
N LYS A 71 -11.55 -6.54 -4.51
CA LYS A 71 -10.09 -6.57 -4.26
C LYS A 71 -9.46 -5.20 -4.49
N GLN A 72 -9.96 -4.43 -5.45
CA GLN A 72 -9.49 -3.06 -5.66
C GLN A 72 -9.85 -2.17 -4.47
N ALA A 73 -11.11 -2.22 -4.02
CA ALA A 73 -11.56 -1.49 -2.84
C ALA A 73 -10.79 -1.91 -1.57
N GLU A 74 -10.51 -3.20 -1.39
CA GLU A 74 -9.69 -3.69 -0.29
C GLU A 74 -8.25 -3.16 -0.34
N LYS A 75 -7.63 -3.16 -1.53
CA LYS A 75 -6.29 -2.58 -1.73
C LYS A 75 -6.27 -1.08 -1.44
N GLU A 76 -7.27 -0.34 -1.91
CA GLU A 76 -7.40 1.09 -1.65
C GLU A 76 -7.59 1.37 -0.17
N ARG A 77 -8.48 0.62 0.49
CA ARG A 77 -8.69 0.69 1.94
C ARG A 77 -7.39 0.47 2.71
N ILE A 78 -6.66 -0.60 2.40
CA ILE A 78 -5.37 -0.90 3.06
C ILE A 78 -4.36 0.23 2.82
N ARG A 79 -4.32 0.81 1.61
CA ARG A 79 -3.46 1.98 1.33
C ARG A 79 -3.88 3.20 2.15
N HIS A 80 -5.17 3.46 2.31
CA HIS A 80 -5.69 4.54 3.13
C HIS A 80 -5.36 4.35 4.62
N GLU A 81 -5.57 3.16 5.17
CA GLU A 81 -5.24 2.85 6.56
C GLU A 81 -3.73 3.04 6.83
N LYS A 82 -2.88 2.59 5.91
CA LYS A 82 -1.42 2.82 6.00
C LYS A 82 -1.06 4.31 5.92
N LEU A 83 -1.67 5.06 5.01
CA LEU A 83 -1.45 6.49 4.90
C LEU A 83 -1.86 7.22 6.19
N GLN A 84 -3.01 6.85 6.78
CA GLN A 84 -3.48 7.45 8.02
C GLN A 84 -2.44 7.27 9.15
N GLY A 85 -1.93 6.05 9.34
CA GLY A 85 -0.87 5.81 10.32
C GLY A 85 0.41 6.61 10.06
N VAL A 86 0.79 6.79 8.79
CA VAL A 86 1.92 7.66 8.41
C VAL A 86 1.65 9.12 8.78
N LEU A 87 0.44 9.63 8.55
CA LEU A 87 0.08 11.01 8.84
C LEU A 87 0.02 11.28 10.35
N GLU A 88 -0.52 10.35 11.13
CA GLU A 88 -0.55 10.43 12.60
C GLU A 88 0.87 10.50 13.17
N ILE A 89 1.75 9.59 12.73
CA ILE A 89 3.16 9.59 13.15
C ILE A 89 3.88 10.84 12.67
N ALA A 90 3.69 11.25 11.42
CA ALA A 90 4.32 12.46 10.87
C ALA A 90 3.89 13.70 11.67
N GLY A 91 2.61 13.83 12.01
CA GLY A 91 2.10 14.92 12.84
C GLY A 91 2.75 14.97 14.23
N ALA A 92 2.80 13.82 14.92
CA ALA A 92 3.43 13.72 16.24
C ALA A 92 4.93 14.05 16.18
N VAL A 93 5.66 13.43 15.24
CA VAL A 93 7.10 13.68 15.05
C VAL A 93 7.37 15.14 14.69
N CYS A 94 6.57 15.75 13.81
CA CYS A 94 6.74 17.17 13.48
C CYS A 94 6.52 18.07 14.68
N HIS A 95 5.49 17.80 15.49
CA HIS A 95 5.25 18.56 16.71
C HIS A 95 6.44 18.44 17.69
N GLU A 96 6.90 17.23 17.97
CA GLU A 96 8.01 16.98 18.91
C GLU A 96 9.37 17.47 18.39
N MET A 97 9.61 17.47 17.08
CA MET A 97 10.85 18.00 16.49
C MET A 97 10.86 19.53 16.41
N ASN A 98 9.72 20.16 16.10
CA ASN A 98 9.68 21.61 15.91
C ASN A 98 9.99 22.38 17.20
N GLN A 99 9.63 21.83 18.37
CA GLN A 99 9.91 22.46 19.68
C GLN A 99 11.42 22.68 19.95
N PRO A 100 12.28 21.64 19.96
CA PRO A 100 13.71 21.83 20.16
C PRO A 100 14.37 22.57 18.99
N LEU A 101 13.91 22.40 17.75
CA LEU A 101 14.44 23.16 16.60
C LEU A 101 14.22 24.67 16.77
N MET A 102 13.03 25.08 17.24
CA MET A 102 12.75 26.49 17.49
C MET A 102 13.62 27.04 18.61
N ALA A 103 13.85 26.27 19.69
CA ALA A 103 14.76 26.66 20.76
C ALA A 103 16.21 26.82 20.28
N ILE A 104 16.73 25.84 19.53
CA ILE A 104 18.09 25.89 18.97
C ILE A 104 18.23 27.08 18.01
N SER A 105 17.25 27.30 17.14
CA SER A 105 17.25 28.43 16.21
C SER A 105 17.25 29.77 16.95
N GLY A 106 16.40 29.91 17.98
CA GLY A 106 16.35 31.12 18.81
C GLY A 106 17.66 31.40 19.55
N TYR A 107 18.25 30.39 20.20
CA TYR A 107 19.55 30.56 20.88
C TYR A 107 20.67 30.90 19.91
N THR A 108 20.73 30.24 18.75
CA THR A 108 21.76 30.55 17.75
C THR A 108 21.60 31.96 17.18
N GLU A 109 20.38 32.45 17.01
CA GLU A 109 20.13 33.85 16.62
C GLU A 109 20.57 34.85 17.69
N LEU A 110 20.23 34.63 18.96
CA LEU A 110 20.65 35.50 20.06
C LEU A 110 22.19 35.56 20.16
N ILE A 111 22.87 34.41 20.11
CA ILE A 111 24.34 34.35 20.14
C ILE A 111 24.93 35.09 18.92
N LEU A 112 24.35 34.94 17.72
CA LEU A 112 24.80 35.66 16.52
C LEU A 112 24.59 37.18 16.60
N MET A 113 23.61 37.65 17.38
CA MET A 113 23.39 39.08 17.63
C MET A 113 24.47 39.64 18.58
N ASP A 114 24.87 38.87 19.59
CA ASP A 114 25.85 39.30 20.60
C ASP A 114 27.31 39.18 20.12
N LEU A 115 27.60 38.25 19.19
CA LEU A 115 28.96 38.03 18.70
C LEU A 115 29.47 39.17 17.79
N PRO A 116 30.71 39.66 17.99
CA PRO A 116 31.37 40.57 17.07
C PRO A 116 31.42 40.03 15.64
N LYS A 117 31.38 40.92 14.63
CA LYS A 117 31.38 40.51 13.21
C LYS A 117 32.58 39.66 12.79
N LYS A 118 33.74 39.83 13.44
CA LYS A 118 34.98 39.09 13.15
C LYS A 118 35.22 37.91 14.11
N ASP A 119 34.24 37.56 14.95
CA ASP A 119 34.39 36.47 15.90
C ASP A 119 34.45 35.10 15.17
N PRO A 120 35.47 34.27 15.41
CA PRO A 120 35.58 32.94 14.80
C PRO A 120 34.39 32.00 15.09
N LEU A 121 33.67 32.19 16.20
CA LEU A 121 32.50 31.39 16.55
C LEU A 121 31.28 31.71 15.68
N ARG A 122 31.26 32.89 15.03
CA ARG A 122 30.15 33.33 14.19
C ARG A 122 29.89 32.37 13.03
N GLU A 123 30.94 31.85 12.41
CA GLU A 123 30.83 30.86 11.32
C GLU A 123 30.24 29.53 11.83
N ARG A 124 30.66 29.07 13.01
CA ARG A 124 30.15 27.84 13.62
C ARG A 124 28.66 27.98 13.98
N MET A 125 28.27 29.11 14.55
CA MET A 125 26.87 29.39 14.87
C MET A 125 26.00 29.49 13.62
N ALA A 126 26.50 30.11 12.54
CA ALA A 126 25.81 30.14 11.26
C ALA A 126 25.56 28.74 10.69
N LYS A 127 26.55 27.83 10.79
CA LYS A 127 26.40 26.42 10.36
C LYS A 127 25.37 25.66 11.19
N ILE A 128 25.32 25.87 12.51
CA ILE A 128 24.30 25.24 13.37
C ILE A 128 22.91 25.75 13.00
N LYS A 129 22.76 27.05 12.77
CA LYS A 129 21.51 27.65 12.32
C LYS A 129 21.05 27.05 10.98
N GLU A 130 21.96 26.96 10.01
CA GLU A 130 21.68 26.35 8.70
C GLU A 130 21.18 24.89 8.83
N GLN A 131 21.81 24.07 9.69
CA GLN A 131 21.32 22.70 9.92
C GLN A 131 19.95 22.66 10.60
N THR A 132 19.68 23.62 11.50
CA THR A 132 18.37 23.74 12.16
C THR A 132 17.29 24.11 11.14
N ASP A 133 17.57 25.03 10.21
CA ASP A 133 16.67 25.41 9.12
C ASP A 133 16.44 24.26 8.13
N ARG A 134 17.49 23.47 7.86
CA ARG A 134 17.41 22.26 7.05
C ARG A 134 16.50 21.21 7.69
N LEU A 135 16.63 20.97 8.99
CA LEU A 135 15.75 20.07 9.73
C LEU A 135 14.30 20.56 9.70
N GLY A 136 14.06 21.87 9.86
CA GLY A 136 12.73 22.45 9.70
C GLY A 136 12.14 22.29 8.29
N THR A 137 12.98 22.23 7.26
CA THR A 137 12.53 21.92 5.90
C THR A 137 12.10 20.45 5.77
N ILE A 138 12.80 19.53 6.43
CA ILE A 138 12.44 18.11 6.45
C ILE A 138 11.13 17.90 7.21
N THR A 139 10.92 18.55 8.36
CA THR A 139 9.65 18.45 9.09
C THR A 139 8.48 18.96 8.26
N ARG A 140 8.65 20.07 7.51
CA ARG A 140 7.63 20.53 6.55
C ARG A 140 7.30 19.50 5.46
N LYS A 141 8.31 18.82 4.91
CA LYS A 141 8.09 17.76 3.91
C LYS A 141 7.28 16.57 4.47
N LEU A 142 7.46 16.24 5.76
CA LEU A 142 6.65 15.22 6.41
C LEU A 142 5.17 15.65 6.52
N THR A 143 4.91 16.92 6.84
CA THR A 143 3.53 17.45 6.88
C THR A 143 2.85 17.56 5.51
N SER A 144 3.62 17.56 4.41
CA SER A 144 3.07 17.65 3.05
C SER A 144 2.71 16.30 2.43
N ILE A 145 2.90 15.19 3.15
CA ILE A 145 2.55 13.85 2.68
C ILE A 145 1.05 13.77 2.41
N THR A 146 0.67 13.21 1.26
CA THR A 146 -0.73 13.01 0.87
C THR A 146 -1.02 11.64 0.25
N ARG A 147 0.02 10.85 -0.05
CA ARG A 147 -0.10 9.53 -0.68
C ARG A 147 0.84 8.54 -0.02
N TYR A 148 0.44 7.26 -0.01
CA TYR A 148 1.30 6.18 0.46
C TYR A 148 2.25 5.73 -0.66
N GLU A 149 3.45 6.29 -0.67
CA GLU A 149 4.53 5.90 -1.57
C GLU A 149 5.73 5.39 -0.77
N THR A 150 6.33 4.30 -1.26
CA THR A 150 7.44 3.63 -0.57
C THR A 150 8.61 3.39 -1.51
N LYS A 151 9.82 3.42 -0.96
CA LYS A 151 11.04 2.95 -1.63
C LYS A 151 11.71 1.84 -0.85
N ASP A 152 12.45 0.99 -1.56
CA ASP A 152 13.24 -0.05 -0.92
C ASP A 152 14.40 0.58 -0.13
N TYR A 153 14.59 0.09 1.09
CA TYR A 153 15.64 0.56 1.98
C TYR A 153 16.11 -0.58 2.88
N LEU A 154 17.38 -0.95 2.73
CA LEU A 154 17.99 -2.09 3.41
C LEU A 154 17.15 -3.38 3.21
N LYS A 155 16.61 -3.94 4.30
CA LYS A 155 15.82 -5.19 4.30
C LYS A 155 14.30 -4.94 4.27
N GLY A 156 13.86 -3.73 3.98
CA GLY A 156 12.44 -3.37 4.05
C GLY A 156 12.07 -2.19 3.15
N LYS A 157 10.92 -1.59 3.45
CA LYS A 157 10.39 -0.42 2.74
C LYS A 157 10.21 0.74 3.70
N ILE A 158 10.56 1.93 3.25
CA ILE A 158 10.30 3.19 3.97
C ILE A 158 9.45 4.10 3.12
N ILE A 159 8.81 5.09 3.75
CA ILE A 159 8.07 6.13 3.04
C ILE A 159 9.04 6.94 2.18
N ASP A 160 8.68 7.12 0.92
CA ASP A 160 9.38 8.02 0.01
C ASP A 160 8.76 9.41 0.12
N ILE A 161 9.26 10.22 1.06
CA ILE A 161 8.71 11.54 1.39
C ILE A 161 8.61 12.44 0.16
N ASP A 162 9.57 12.36 -0.77
CA ASP A 162 9.60 13.21 -1.95
C ASP A 162 8.51 12.81 -2.98
N LYS A 163 8.16 11.52 -3.09
CA LYS A 163 7.06 11.04 -3.95
C LYS A 163 5.70 11.06 -3.27
N ALA A 164 5.69 10.98 -1.94
CA ALA A 164 4.49 10.97 -1.12
C ALA A 164 3.91 12.38 -0.90
N GLY A 165 4.71 13.42 -1.13
CA GLY A 165 4.32 14.82 -1.02
C GLY A 165 3.41 15.31 -2.16
N LYS A 166 2.80 16.49 -1.96
CA LYS A 166 2.18 17.28 -3.04
C LYS A 166 3.22 17.92 -3.94
#